data_AF-A0A1G8NIB8-F1
#
_entry.id   AF-A0A1G8NIB8-F1
#
_cell.length_a   1.000
_cell.length_b   1.000
_cell.length_c   1.000
_cell.angle_alpha   90.00
_cell.angle_beta   90.00
_cell.angle_gamma   90.00
#
_symmetry.space_group_name_H-M   'P 1'
#
loop_
_entity.id
_entity.type
_entity.pdbx_description
1 polymer ?
#
loop_
_entity_poly.entity_id
_entity_poly.type
_entity_poly.pdbx_seq_one_letter_code
_entity_poly.pdbx_strand_id
1 'polypeptide(L)'
;MNDLEIRGQSNVVGKDIPNIVGGFGPGKRSMLAQDIAEFHGKPLKFVNQNINRNKNRFKKYVDIIDLTEEDFVVTLSNHGILSQNSVNRSKNIYLLSQRGYAKLIKIFNDDLSWEMYDRLLDDYFDIKDEKFNPLDRLELYVQQRRRKVQQLAEFNTDLFNVSSQASELIETF
;
A
#
# COMPACT_ATOMS: atom_id res chain seq x y z
N MET A 1 -8.36 15.82 -6.46
CA MET A 1 -7.25 15.03 -5.90
C MET A 1 -7.86 13.85 -5.17
N ASN A 2 -7.21 12.68 -5.03
CA ASN A 2 -7.76 11.67 -4.11
C ASN A 2 -7.58 12.20 -2.68
N ASP A 3 -8.67 12.27 -1.93
CA ASP A 3 -8.74 12.89 -0.61
C ASP A 3 -7.67 12.30 0.30
N LEU A 4 -6.78 13.17 0.80
CA LEU A 4 -5.82 12.80 1.82
C LEU A 4 -6.58 12.47 3.10
N GLU A 5 -6.27 11.34 3.72
CA GLU A 5 -6.93 10.86 4.91
C GLU A 5 -5.93 10.27 5.91
N ILE A 6 -6.28 10.33 7.19
CA ILE A 6 -5.50 9.75 8.30
C ILE A 6 -6.23 8.48 8.77
N ARG A 7 -5.63 7.31 8.57
CA ARG A 7 -6.19 6.00 8.97
C ARG A 7 -5.58 5.46 10.26
N GLY A 8 -5.32 6.33 11.23
CA GLY A 8 -4.64 5.99 12.49
C GLY A 8 -3.12 6.05 12.38
N GLN A 9 -2.42 5.06 12.94
CA GLN A 9 -0.97 4.96 12.94
C GLN A 9 -0.47 3.71 12.20
N SER A 10 0.80 3.69 11.83
CA SER A 10 1.49 2.56 11.24
C SER A 10 2.86 2.43 11.87
N ASN A 11 3.25 1.20 12.21
CA ASN A 11 4.60 0.92 12.66
C ASN A 11 5.53 0.80 11.44
N VAL A 12 6.53 1.66 11.38
CA VAL A 12 7.57 1.64 10.36
C VAL A 12 8.90 1.64 11.10
N VAL A 13 9.62 0.51 11.02
CA VAL A 13 10.97 0.37 11.61
C VAL A 13 10.96 0.56 13.13
N GLY A 14 9.94 0.00 13.79
CA GLY A 14 9.80 0.10 15.25
C GLY A 14 9.34 1.47 15.75
N LYS A 15 8.93 2.38 14.87
CA LYS A 15 8.34 3.68 15.23
C LYS A 15 6.93 3.81 14.69
N ASP A 16 6.03 4.35 15.51
CA ASP A 16 4.65 4.61 15.11
C ASP A 16 4.54 5.99 14.47
N ILE A 17 4.07 6.03 13.22
CA ILE A 17 3.83 7.27 12.47
C ILE A 17 2.39 7.37 12.01
N PRO A 18 1.90 8.59 11.71
CA PRO A 18 0.58 8.76 11.12
C PRO A 18 0.44 7.97 9.81
N ASN A 19 -0.66 7.21 9.70
CA ASN A 19 -0.98 6.48 8.49
C ASN A 19 -1.74 7.39 7.52
N ILE A 20 -1.00 8.17 6.74
CA ILE A 20 -1.57 9.09 5.75
C ILE A 20 -1.71 8.38 4.40
N VAL A 21 -2.93 8.32 3.89
CA VAL A 21 -3.29 7.67 2.63
C VAL A 21 -3.87 8.70 1.66
N GLY A 22 -3.63 8.52 0.36
CA GLY A 22 -4.12 9.42 -0.68
C GLY A 22 -3.03 10.36 -1.21
N GLY A 23 -3.42 11.44 -1.90
CA GLY A 23 -2.51 12.41 -2.51
C GLY A 23 -1.73 11.92 -3.74
N PHE A 24 -1.19 10.70 -3.74
CA PHE A 24 -0.35 10.11 -4.81
C PHE A 24 -1.07 9.00 -5.63
N GLY A 25 -2.35 8.77 -5.33
CA GLY A 25 -3.21 7.75 -5.93
C GLY A 25 -4.13 7.11 -4.87
N PRO A 26 -5.20 6.41 -5.31
CA PRO A 26 -6.13 5.76 -4.38
C PRO A 26 -5.39 4.70 -3.54
N GLY A 27 -5.59 4.73 -2.22
CA GLY A 27 -5.00 3.75 -1.30
C GLY A 27 -3.48 3.81 -1.13
N LYS A 28 -2.79 4.76 -1.78
CA LYS A 28 -1.33 4.88 -1.65
C LYS A 28 -0.96 5.56 -0.34
N ARG A 29 0.02 4.98 0.37
CA ARG A 29 0.58 5.56 1.58
C ARG A 29 1.55 6.71 1.27
N SER A 30 1.69 7.58 2.24
CA SER A 30 2.56 8.74 2.20
C SER A 30 3.18 9.01 3.56
N MET A 31 4.29 9.74 3.58
CA MET A 31 5.06 9.99 4.80
C MET A 31 5.43 11.47 4.89
N LEU A 32 5.30 12.07 6.08
CA LEU A 32 5.73 13.45 6.28
C LEU A 32 7.26 13.52 6.31
N ALA A 33 7.81 14.61 5.80
CA ALA A 33 9.25 14.88 5.92
C ALA A 33 9.72 14.98 7.38
N GLN A 34 8.83 15.35 8.31
CA GLN A 34 9.04 15.30 9.76
C GLN A 34 9.34 13.88 10.23
N ASP A 35 8.48 12.93 9.87
CA ASP A 35 8.61 11.53 10.27
C ASP A 35 9.89 10.92 9.68
N ILE A 36 10.18 11.22 8.41
CA ILE A 36 11.44 10.82 7.74
C ILE A 36 12.66 11.39 8.50
N ALA A 37 12.59 12.65 8.93
CA ALA A 37 13.68 13.27 9.68
C ALA A 37 13.92 12.54 11.00
N GLU A 38 12.85 12.22 11.73
CA GLU A 38 12.92 11.47 12.98
C GLU A 38 13.44 10.04 12.78
N PHE A 39 13.08 9.40 11.67
CA PHE A 39 13.54 8.05 11.32
C PHE A 39 15.05 8.02 11.08
N HIS A 40 15.56 8.96 10.29
CA HIS A 40 16.99 9.04 9.97
C HIS A 40 17.82 9.74 11.06
N GLY A 41 17.21 10.10 12.21
CA GLY A 41 17.89 10.84 13.28
C GLY A 41 18.44 12.19 12.84
N LYS A 42 17.78 12.85 11.88
CA LYS A 42 18.21 14.13 11.30
C LYS A 42 17.26 15.25 11.68
N PRO A 43 17.74 16.51 11.73
CA PRO A 43 16.85 17.66 11.84
C PRO A 43 15.93 17.77 10.62
N LEU A 44 14.65 18.12 10.80
CA LEU A 44 13.71 18.38 9.69
C LEU A 44 14.27 19.39 8.67
N LYS A 45 15.01 20.40 9.15
CA LYS A 45 15.70 21.38 8.30
C LYS A 45 16.65 20.72 7.29
N PHE A 46 17.35 19.66 7.69
CA PHE A 46 18.25 18.92 6.80
C PHE A 46 17.47 18.22 5.69
N VAL A 47 16.35 17.57 6.02
CA VAL A 47 15.48 16.92 5.04
C VAL A 47 14.94 17.94 4.04
N ASN A 48 14.34 19.03 4.53
CA ASN A 48 13.78 20.08 3.68
C ASN A 48 14.84 20.75 2.80
N GLN A 49 16.07 20.94 3.29
CA GLN A 49 17.16 21.49 2.49
C GLN A 49 17.55 20.55 1.33
N ASN A 50 17.60 19.25 1.58
CA ASN A 50 17.93 18.25 0.55
C ASN A 50 16.83 18.13 -0.51
N ILE A 51 15.56 18.17 -0.10
CA ILE A 51 14.42 18.24 -1.03
C ILE A 51 14.56 19.48 -1.92
N ASN A 52 14.73 20.65 -1.31
CA ASN A 52 14.77 21.92 -2.03
C ASN A 52 15.96 22.03 -3.00
N ARG A 53 17.15 21.57 -2.60
CA ARG A 53 18.34 21.54 -3.46
C ARG A 53 18.17 20.62 -4.67
N ASN A 54 17.32 19.61 -4.56
CA ASN A 54 17.07 18.62 -5.61
C ASN A 54 15.65 18.71 -6.18
N LYS A 55 14.98 19.86 -6.05
CA LYS A 55 13.55 20.02 -6.38
C LYS A 55 13.21 19.58 -7.81
N ASN A 56 14.12 19.82 -8.75
CA ASN A 56 13.99 19.38 -10.15
C ASN A 56 13.90 17.85 -10.33
N ARG A 57 14.38 17.06 -9.36
CA ARG A 57 14.28 15.61 -9.36
C ARG A 57 12.95 15.11 -8.79
N PHE A 58 12.16 15.95 -8.11
CA PHE A 58 10.87 15.58 -7.53
C PHE A 58 9.71 16.09 -8.40
N LYS A 59 8.88 15.17 -8.85
CA LYS A 59 7.65 15.47 -9.60
C LYS A 59 6.52 15.78 -8.62
N LYS A 60 5.90 16.96 -8.75
CA LYS A 60 4.72 17.36 -7.98
C LYS A 60 3.62 16.30 -8.15
N TYR A 61 2.94 15.95 -7.07
CA TYR A 61 1.83 14.96 -7.03
C TYR A 61 2.19 13.52 -7.40
N VAL A 62 3.46 13.23 -7.69
CA VAL A 62 3.95 11.87 -7.95
C VAL A 62 4.97 11.46 -6.90
N ASP A 63 5.90 12.35 -6.59
CA ASP A 63 6.96 12.12 -5.61
C ASP A 63 6.73 12.92 -4.33
N ILE A 64 6.22 14.15 -4.48
CA ILE A 64 6.10 15.11 -3.39
C ILE A 64 4.86 15.98 -3.52
N ILE A 65 4.30 16.36 -2.37
CA ILE A 65 3.26 17.38 -2.21
C ILE A 65 3.77 18.36 -1.14
N ASP A 66 3.62 19.65 -1.38
CA ASP A 66 3.82 20.67 -0.35
C ASP A 66 2.47 21.01 0.25
N LEU A 67 2.24 20.57 1.49
CA LEU A 67 0.96 20.70 2.15
C LEU A 67 0.65 22.15 2.52
N THR A 68 1.62 23.08 2.50
CA THR A 68 1.31 24.51 2.71
C THR A 68 0.39 25.09 1.61
N GLU A 69 0.31 24.42 0.46
CA GLU A 69 -0.59 24.74 -0.65
C GLU A 69 -1.93 23.97 -0.57
N GLU A 70 -2.16 23.20 0.49
CA GLU A 70 -3.29 22.26 0.62
C GLU A 70 -4.00 22.42 1.99
N ASP A 71 -5.33 22.27 2.02
CA ASP A 71 -6.12 22.43 3.26
C ASP A 71 -5.85 21.32 4.30
N PHE A 72 -5.22 20.23 3.88
CA PHE A 72 -4.95 19.05 4.72
C PHE A 72 -4.07 19.35 5.95
N VAL A 73 -3.33 20.46 5.94
CA VAL A 73 -2.53 20.91 7.11
C VAL A 73 -3.41 21.18 8.33
N VAL A 74 -4.64 21.66 8.12
CA VAL A 74 -5.61 21.88 9.20
C VAL A 74 -5.99 20.55 9.83
N THR A 75 -6.24 19.52 9.01
CA THR A 75 -6.53 18.16 9.47
C THR A 75 -5.36 17.59 10.28
N LEU A 76 -4.12 17.74 9.80
CA LEU A 76 -2.93 17.31 10.55
C LEU A 76 -2.80 18.03 11.90
N SER A 77 -3.19 19.30 11.97
CA SER A 77 -3.15 20.09 13.20
C SER A 77 -4.22 19.67 14.20
N ASN A 78 -5.45 19.43 13.72
CA ASN A 78 -6.57 18.95 14.53
C ASN A 78 -6.32 17.56 15.14
N HIS A 79 -5.56 16.71 14.42
CA HIS A 79 -5.14 15.40 14.91
C HIS A 79 -3.88 15.44 15.81
N GLY A 80 -3.33 16.63 16.10
CA GLY A 80 -2.14 16.78 16.94
C GLY A 80 -0.84 16.30 16.30
N ILE A 81 -0.84 15.99 15.00
CA ILE A 81 0.34 15.52 14.26
C ILE A 81 1.31 16.69 14.02
N LEU A 82 0.75 17.85 13.68
CA LEU A 82 1.50 19.10 13.57
C LEU A 82 0.96 20.09 14.60
N SER A 83 1.84 20.83 15.26
CA SER A 83 1.38 21.96 16.08
C SER A 83 1.08 23.16 15.20
N GLN A 84 0.11 23.99 15.60
CA GLN A 84 -0.18 25.26 14.90
C GLN A 84 1.07 26.14 14.75
N ASN A 85 1.94 26.15 15.77
CA ASN A 85 3.21 26.87 15.73
C ASN A 85 4.18 26.28 14.69
N SER A 86 4.23 24.95 14.55
CA SER A 86 5.03 24.29 13.51
C SER A 86 4.54 24.67 12.12
N VAL A 87 3.21 24.62 11.91
CA VAL A 87 2.58 25.01 10.64
C VAL A 87 2.91 26.46 10.28
N ASN A 88 2.64 27.40 11.18
CA ASN A 88 2.81 28.83 10.92
C ASN A 88 4.28 29.24 10.64
N ARG A 89 5.25 28.52 11.20
CA ARG A 89 6.68 28.81 11.02
C ARG A 89 7.30 28.09 9.82
N SER A 90 6.62 27.09 9.27
CA SER A 90 7.15 26.26 8.20
C SER A 90 6.93 26.92 6.84
N LYS A 91 8.02 27.09 6.09
CA LYS A 91 7.93 27.56 4.68
C LYS A 91 7.37 26.48 3.75
N ASN A 92 7.64 25.22 4.08
CA ASN A 92 7.21 24.04 3.33
C ASN A 92 6.89 22.92 4.32
N ILE A 93 5.84 22.15 4.04
CA ILE A 93 5.44 20.97 4.80
C ILE A 93 5.31 19.84 3.81
N TYR A 94 6.38 19.06 3.65
CA TYR A 94 6.43 18.05 2.59
C TYR A 94 5.80 16.75 3.02
N LEU A 95 4.94 16.24 2.14
CA LEU A 95 4.45 14.88 2.13
C LEU A 95 5.10 14.15 0.95
N LEU A 96 5.61 12.94 1.17
CA LEU A 96 6.32 12.17 0.16
C LEU A 96 5.60 10.86 -0.13
N SER A 97 5.61 10.46 -1.41
CA SER A 97 5.25 9.10 -1.80
C SER A 97 6.42 8.14 -1.54
N GLN A 98 6.22 6.84 -1.68
CA GLN A 98 7.30 5.84 -1.65
C GLN A 98 8.43 6.20 -2.63
N ARG A 99 8.09 6.67 -3.84
CA ARG A 99 9.09 7.10 -4.83
C ARG A 99 9.82 8.37 -4.41
N GLY A 100 9.11 9.31 -3.77
CA GLY A 100 9.73 10.50 -3.17
C GLY A 100 10.73 10.12 -2.08
N TYR A 101 10.35 9.21 -1.19
CA TYR A 101 11.23 8.75 -0.13
C TYR A 101 12.46 8.00 -0.68
N ALA A 102 12.30 7.14 -1.69
CA ALA A 102 13.42 6.49 -2.37
C ALA A 102 14.45 7.49 -2.95
N LYS A 103 13.98 8.65 -3.42
CA LYS A 103 14.88 9.73 -3.87
C LYS A 103 15.63 10.38 -2.72
N LEU A 104 15.01 10.52 -1.55
CA LEU A 104 15.67 11.03 -0.35
C LEU A 104 16.73 10.07 0.18
N ILE A 105 16.42 8.77 0.24
CA ILE A 105 17.36 7.70 0.61
C ILE A 105 18.65 7.82 -0.22
N LYS A 106 18.51 7.95 -1.56
CA LYS A 106 19.64 8.17 -2.47
C LYS A 106 20.47 9.43 -2.15
N ILE A 107 19.87 10.45 -1.53
CA ILE A 107 20.55 11.69 -1.16
C ILE A 107 21.19 11.59 0.23
N PHE A 108 20.54 10.95 1.21
CA PHE A 108 20.99 10.87 2.59
C PHE A 108 22.22 9.98 2.76
N ASN A 109 22.27 8.85 2.05
CA ASN A 109 23.42 7.93 2.04
C ASN A 109 23.94 7.56 3.45
N ASP A 110 23.02 7.35 4.40
CA ASP A 110 23.32 6.87 5.76
C ASP A 110 22.96 5.39 5.93
N ASP A 111 23.33 4.77 7.06
CA ASP A 111 23.12 3.34 7.31
C ASP A 111 21.65 2.93 7.17
N LEU A 112 20.72 3.74 7.69
CA LEU A 112 19.28 3.49 7.54
C LEU A 112 18.85 3.62 6.07
N SER A 113 19.43 4.55 5.31
CA SER A 113 19.18 4.68 3.88
C SER A 113 19.62 3.44 3.13
N TRP A 114 20.77 2.84 3.47
CA TRP A 114 21.20 1.57 2.89
C TRP A 114 20.22 0.45 3.22
N GLU A 115 19.82 0.32 4.49
CA GLU A 115 18.83 -0.68 4.90
C GLU A 115 17.48 -0.53 4.17
N MET A 116 16.98 0.70 4.04
CA MET A 116 15.72 0.94 3.30
C MET A 116 15.86 0.71 1.81
N TYR A 117 17.03 1.04 1.26
CA TYR A 117 17.32 0.77 -0.14
C TYR A 117 17.30 -0.74 -0.40
N ASP A 118 17.94 -1.53 0.46
CA ASP A 118 17.93 -3.00 0.39
C ASP A 118 16.49 -3.53 0.49
N ARG A 119 15.69 -3.07 1.47
CA ARG A 119 14.26 -3.45 1.57
C ARG A 119 13.45 -3.09 0.33
N LEU A 120 13.71 -1.96 -0.31
CA LEU A 120 13.04 -1.57 -1.56
C LEU A 120 13.47 -2.46 -2.73
N LEU A 121 14.73 -2.92 -2.74
CA LEU A 121 15.22 -3.89 -3.72
C LEU A 121 14.62 -5.27 -3.46
N ASP A 122 14.62 -5.74 -2.22
CA ASP A 122 14.00 -7.00 -1.80
C ASP A 122 12.51 -6.96 -2.17
N ASP A 123 11.76 -5.92 -1.79
CA ASP A 123 10.35 -5.78 -2.17
C ASP A 123 10.09 -5.78 -3.69
N TYR A 124 11.10 -5.47 -4.52
CA TYR A 124 11.00 -5.46 -5.99
C TYR A 124 11.51 -6.77 -6.63
N PHE A 125 12.60 -7.34 -6.13
CA PHE A 125 13.28 -8.52 -6.68
C PHE A 125 12.86 -9.82 -5.98
N ASP A 126 12.52 -9.76 -4.68
CA ASP A 126 11.81 -10.80 -3.93
C ASP A 126 10.29 -10.73 -4.15
N ILE A 127 9.82 -9.92 -5.11
CA ILE A 127 8.71 -10.37 -5.93
C ILE A 127 9.20 -11.64 -6.65
N LYS A 128 9.21 -12.74 -5.90
CA LYS A 128 9.07 -14.05 -6.48
C LYS A 128 7.88 -13.91 -7.39
N ASP A 129 8.05 -14.33 -8.62
CA ASP A 129 6.96 -14.55 -9.55
C ASP A 129 6.02 -15.65 -8.99
N GLU A 130 5.45 -15.47 -7.80
CA GLU A 130 4.33 -16.25 -7.27
C GLU A 130 3.09 -16.08 -8.17
N LYS A 131 3.11 -15.09 -9.07
CA LYS A 131 2.14 -14.92 -10.16
C LYS A 131 2.58 -15.49 -11.51
N PHE A 132 3.80 -16.05 -11.63
CA PHE A 132 4.29 -16.60 -12.90
C PHE A 132 4.95 -17.97 -12.72
N ASN A 133 4.27 -18.90 -12.04
CA ASN A 133 4.46 -20.31 -12.29
C ASN A 133 3.26 -20.83 -13.12
N PRO A 134 3.42 -21.04 -14.45
CA PRO A 134 2.37 -21.61 -15.29
C PRO A 134 1.80 -22.93 -14.76
N LEU A 135 2.60 -23.71 -14.02
CA LEU A 135 2.18 -24.98 -13.44
C LEU A 135 1.18 -24.79 -12.28
N ASP A 136 1.36 -23.80 -11.41
CA ASP A 136 0.45 -23.58 -10.27
C ASP A 136 -0.94 -23.12 -10.74
N ARG A 137 -1.00 -22.30 -11.81
CA ARG A 137 -2.27 -21.93 -12.45
C ARG A 137 -2.93 -23.13 -13.11
N LEU A 138 -2.14 -24.02 -13.73
CA LEU A 138 -2.65 -25.25 -14.33
C LEU A 138 -3.17 -26.21 -13.25
N GLU A 139 -2.49 -26.33 -12.11
CA GLU A 139 -2.94 -27.13 -10.97
C GLU A 139 -4.24 -26.61 -10.38
N LEU A 140 -4.35 -25.29 -10.13
CA LEU A 140 -5.59 -24.65 -9.69
C LEU A 140 -6.73 -24.90 -10.69
N TYR A 141 -6.46 -24.78 -11.99
CA TYR A 141 -7.44 -25.06 -13.04
C TYR A 141 -7.86 -26.54 -13.05
N VAL A 142 -6.91 -27.46 -12.93
CA VAL A 142 -7.17 -28.91 -12.86
C VAL A 142 -7.97 -29.26 -11.61
N GLN A 143 -7.67 -28.68 -10.45
CA GLN A 143 -8.42 -28.89 -9.21
C GLN A 143 -9.87 -28.37 -9.34
N GLN A 144 -10.06 -27.17 -9.89
CA GLN A 144 -11.39 -26.62 -10.14
C GLN A 144 -12.21 -27.50 -11.11
N ARG A 145 -11.56 -28.02 -12.17
CA ARG A 145 -12.17 -28.97 -13.10
C ARG A 145 -12.56 -30.28 -12.40
N ARG A 146 -11.68 -30.84 -11.57
CA ARG A 146 -11.97 -32.06 -10.79
C ARG A 146 -13.16 -31.87 -9.87
N ARG A 147 -13.22 -30.75 -9.13
CA ARG A 147 -14.37 -30.41 -8.27
C ARG A 147 -15.67 -30.30 -9.06
N LYS A 148 -15.65 -29.62 -10.21
CA LYS A 148 -16.84 -29.54 -11.08
C LYS A 148 -17.29 -30.91 -11.59
N VAL A 149 -16.36 -31.77 -11.99
CA VAL A 149 -16.68 -33.14 -12.44
C VAL A 149 -17.28 -33.96 -11.30
N GLN A 150 -16.75 -33.84 -10.09
CA GLN A 150 -17.27 -34.54 -8.92
C GLN A 150 -18.69 -34.06 -8.55
N GLN A 151 -18.91 -32.74 -8.53
CA GLN A 151 -20.24 -32.17 -8.31
C GLN A 151 -21.26 -32.61 -9.36
N LEU A 152 -20.86 -32.73 -10.63
CA LEU A 152 -21.72 -33.25 -11.69
C LEU A 152 -22.05 -34.73 -11.50
N ALA A 153 -21.08 -35.53 -11.03
CA ALA A 153 -21.30 -36.95 -10.77
C ALA A 153 -22.27 -37.18 -9.59
N GLU A 154 -22.10 -36.39 -8.52
CA GLU A 154 -23.01 -36.37 -7.37
C GLU A 154 -24.43 -35.96 -7.82
N PHE A 155 -24.56 -34.86 -8.56
CA PHE A 155 -25.86 -34.41 -9.09
C PHE A 155 -26.55 -35.43 -9.99
N ASN A 156 -25.81 -36.11 -10.89
CA ASN A 156 -26.38 -37.14 -11.75
C ASN A 156 -26.86 -38.36 -10.95
N THR A 157 -26.17 -38.70 -9.86
CA THR A 157 -26.58 -39.79 -8.95
C THR A 157 -27.88 -39.42 -8.24
N ASP A 158 -27.98 -38.19 -7.74
CA ASP A 158 -29.19 -37.69 -7.10
C ASP A 158 -30.39 -37.67 -8.07
N LEU A 159 -30.18 -37.21 -9.31
CA LEU A 159 -31.21 -37.24 -10.36
C LEU A 159 -31.70 -38.66 -10.67
N PHE A 160 -30.77 -39.63 -10.76
CA PHE A 160 -31.12 -41.02 -11.04
C PHE A 160 -31.94 -41.65 -9.90
N ASN A 161 -31.60 -41.33 -8.65
CA ASN A 161 -32.35 -41.81 -7.49
C ASN A 161 -33.77 -41.22 -7.48
N VAL A 162 -33.92 -39.93 -7.77
CA VAL A 162 -35.23 -39.26 -7.85
C VAL A 162 -36.08 -39.81 -8.99
N SER A 163 -35.50 -40.06 -10.17
CA SER A 163 -36.24 -40.62 -11.31
C SER A 163 -36.69 -42.06 -11.06
N SER A 164 -35.87 -42.85 -10.37
CA SER A 164 -36.22 -44.22 -9.95
C SER A 164 -37.39 -44.21 -8.96
N GLN A 165 -37.32 -43.36 -7.92
CA GLN A 165 -38.41 -43.20 -6.95
C GLN A 165 -39.72 -42.72 -7.60
N ALA A 166 -39.65 -41.78 -8.56
CA ALA A 166 -40.83 -41.32 -9.28
C ALA A 166 -41.45 -42.41 -10.15
N SER A 167 -40.63 -43.28 -10.74
CA SER A 167 -41.10 -44.42 -11.55
C SER A 167 -41.81 -45.46 -10.68
N GLU A 168 -41.23 -45.79 -9.52
CA GLU A 168 -41.84 -46.70 -8.54
C GLU A 168 -43.20 -46.17 -8.04
N LEU A 169 -43.31 -44.85 -7.80
CA LEU A 169 -44.57 -44.22 -7.37
C LEU A 169 -45.65 -44.25 -8.46
N ILE A 170 -45.30 -44.12 -9.74
CA ILE A 170 -46.25 -44.19 -10.85
C ILE A 170 -46.78 -45.62 -11.03
N GLU A 171 -45.97 -46.64 -10.77
CA GLU A 171 -46.39 -48.05 -10.82
C GLU A 171 -47.30 -48.46 -9.65
N THR A 172 -47.43 -47.63 -8.61
CA THR A 172 -48.27 -47.92 -7.43
C THR A 172 -49.69 -47.32 -7.51
N PHE A 173 -50.04 -46.59 -8.57
CA PHE A 173 -51.39 -46.05 -8.84
C PHE A 173 -52.03 -46.72 -10.06
#